data_AF-A0AAV6VV73-F1
#
_entry.id   AF-A0AAV6VV73-F1
#
_cell.length_a   1.000
_cell.length_b   1.000
_cell.length_c   1.000
_cell.angle_alpha   90.00
_cell.angle_beta   90.00
_cell.angle_gamma   90.00
#
_symmetry.space_group_name_H-M   'P 1'
#
loop_
_entity.id
_entity.type
_entity.pdbx_description
1 polymer ?
#
loop_
_entity_poly.entity_id
_entity_poly.type
_entity_poly.pdbx_seq_one_letter_code
_entity_poly.pdbx_strand_id
1 'polypeptide(L)'
;MQFPSLITLSICLLVREFKNVLVAYRRQLMCLQLDSGNNLSLLNEYFHILKTLRYLKKVLSLPLLLLTVNAFISLYTALSYFLNNNSGVSTVLESVTNALTWCVVLVLVTLSCSGIPDNLLSIKMSAGNLIQQNKRNISNKEALFLLNRIEKSETVHLTAGGMVDIRKDFLLTAFGALFTYGLLIFNLK
;
A
#
# COMPACT_ATOMS: atom_id res chain seq x y z
N MET A 1 14.50 -5.80 18.68
CA MET A 1 14.42 -4.41 18.20
C MET A 1 13.38 -3.68 19.03
N GLN A 2 13.71 -2.56 19.68
CA GLN A 2 12.93 -2.07 20.82
C GLN A 2 11.60 -1.38 20.48
N PHE A 3 11.30 -0.99 19.24
CA PHE A 3 9.97 -0.42 18.91
C PHE A 3 9.51 -0.68 17.45
N PRO A 4 9.22 -1.95 17.08
CA PRO A 4 8.69 -2.26 15.75
C PRO A 4 7.34 -1.59 15.50
N SER A 5 6.54 -1.39 16.54
CA SER A 5 5.28 -0.66 16.49
C SER A 5 5.44 0.82 16.10
N LEU A 6 6.48 1.51 16.58
CA LEU A 6 6.76 2.91 16.20
C LEU A 6 7.15 3.02 14.73
N ILE A 7 7.96 2.08 14.23
CA ILE A 7 8.35 2.04 12.82
C ILE A 7 7.12 1.79 11.95
N THR A 8 6.28 0.82 12.33
CA THR A 8 5.01 0.56 11.64
C THR A 8 4.10 1.78 11.63
N LEU A 9 3.93 2.45 12.77
CA LEU A 9 3.10 3.65 12.87
C LEU A 9 3.64 4.78 12.01
N SER A 10 4.96 4.99 12.00
CA SER A 10 5.61 5.99 11.13
C SER A 10 5.36 5.70 9.65
N ILE A 11 5.49 4.43 9.24
CA ILE A 11 5.22 3.98 7.86
C ILE A 11 3.74 4.19 7.51
N CYS A 12 2.81 3.79 8.39
CA CYS A 12 1.38 3.99 8.18
C CYS A 12 1.00 5.46 8.10
N LEU A 13 1.59 6.32 8.94
CA LEU A 13 1.39 7.77 8.89
C LEU A 13 1.90 8.37 7.59
N LEU A 14 3.11 8.00 7.16
CA LEU A 14 3.69 8.48 5.90
C LEU A 14 2.83 8.08 4.69
N VAL A 15 2.36 6.83 4.66
CA VAL A 15 1.44 6.33 3.62
C VAL A 15 0.09 7.05 3.68
N ARG A 16 -0.43 7.33 4.88
CA ARG A 16 -1.68 8.07 5.06
C ARG A 16 -1.57 9.52 4.57
N GLU A 17 -0.48 10.20 4.88
CA GLU A 17 -0.26 11.56 4.37
C GLU A 17 -0.15 11.57 2.84
N PHE A 18 0.57 10.61 2.27
CA PHE A 18 0.63 10.49 0.82
C PHE A 18 -0.75 10.22 0.20
N LYS A 19 -1.58 9.40 0.87
CA LYS A 19 -2.96 9.15 0.47
C LYS A 19 -3.80 10.44 0.51
N ASN A 20 -3.63 11.28 1.54
CA ASN A 20 -4.32 12.56 1.64
C ASN A 20 -3.96 13.50 0.49
N VAL A 21 -2.67 13.56 0.13
CA VAL A 21 -2.19 14.34 -1.04
C VAL A 21 -2.86 13.86 -2.33
N LEU A 22 -2.95 12.54 -2.55
CA LEU A 22 -3.66 11.97 -3.71
C LEU A 22 -5.15 12.33 -3.74
N VAL A 23 -5.82 12.31 -2.59
CA VAL A 23 -7.25 12.67 -2.49
C VAL A 23 -7.45 14.17 -2.76
N ALA A 24 -6.59 15.03 -2.22
CA ALA A 24 -6.62 16.46 -2.48
C ALA A 24 -6.42 16.76 -3.97
N TYR A 25 -5.43 16.12 -4.59
CA TYR A 25 -5.19 16.23 -6.03
C TYR A 25 -6.40 15.78 -6.85
N ARG A 26 -7.03 14.65 -6.51
CA ARG A 26 -8.25 14.19 -7.19
C ARG A 26 -9.37 15.23 -7.13
N ARG A 27 -9.57 15.86 -5.96
CA ARG A 27 -10.61 16.90 -5.79
C ARG A 27 -10.31 18.09 -6.70
N GLN A 28 -9.06 18.53 -6.76
CA GLN A 28 -8.64 19.61 -7.66
C GLN A 28 -8.83 19.25 -9.13
N LEU A 29 -8.51 18.01 -9.51
CA LEU A 29 -8.71 17.52 -10.88
C LEU A 29 -10.20 17.50 -11.26
N MET A 30 -11.10 17.12 -10.35
CA MET A 30 -12.55 17.13 -10.61
C MET A 30 -13.13 18.54 -10.79
N CYS A 31 -12.52 19.56 -10.17
CA CYS A 31 -12.95 20.96 -10.30
C CYS A 31 -12.32 21.68 -11.50
N LEU A 32 -11.53 20.99 -12.32
CA LEU A 32 -10.69 21.59 -13.33
C LEU A 32 -11.51 21.95 -14.58
N GLN A 33 -11.54 23.24 -14.92
CA GLN A 33 -12.11 23.77 -16.17
C GLN A 33 -10.98 24.04 -17.16
N LEU A 34 -10.96 23.34 -18.30
CA LEU A 34 -9.82 23.23 -19.22
C LEU A 34 -9.38 24.53 -19.95
N ASP A 35 -10.10 25.65 -19.78
CA ASP A 35 -9.84 26.93 -20.45
C ASP A 35 -8.78 27.82 -19.76
N SER A 36 -8.25 27.47 -18.59
CA SER A 36 -7.27 28.29 -17.86
C SER A 36 -5.81 27.83 -18.01
N GLY A 37 -4.87 28.77 -18.09
CA GLY A 37 -3.42 28.49 -18.15
C GLY A 37 -2.87 27.76 -16.90
N ASN A 38 -3.56 27.84 -15.76
CA ASN A 38 -3.21 27.13 -14.52
C ASN A 38 -3.44 25.61 -14.57
N ASN A 39 -4.06 25.11 -15.64
CA ASN A 39 -4.35 23.68 -15.79
C ASN A 39 -3.10 22.86 -16.12
N LEU A 40 -2.14 23.46 -16.84
CA LEU A 40 -0.90 22.79 -17.21
C LEU A 40 0.00 22.53 -16.00
N SER A 41 0.07 23.49 -15.06
CA SER A 41 0.85 23.32 -13.81
C SER A 41 0.28 22.20 -12.95
N LEU A 42 -1.05 22.13 -12.82
CA LEU A 42 -1.73 21.07 -12.06
C LEU A 42 -1.50 19.69 -12.69
N LEU A 43 -1.60 19.57 -14.02
CA LEU A 43 -1.30 18.31 -14.71
C LEU A 43 0.16 17.90 -14.59
N ASN A 44 1.10 18.86 -14.56
CA ASN A 44 2.51 18.58 -14.27
C ASN A 44 2.75 18.16 -12.81
N GLU A 45 1.97 18.69 -11.87
CA GLU A 45 2.02 18.30 -10.46
C GLU A 45 1.74 16.81 -10.27
N TYR A 46 0.85 16.21 -11.08
CA TYR A 46 0.64 14.76 -11.08
C TYR A 46 1.92 13.97 -11.35
N PHE A 47 2.72 14.37 -12.34
CA PHE A 47 3.97 13.67 -12.65
C PHE A 47 4.99 13.83 -11.53
N HIS A 48 4.97 14.97 -10.83
CA HIS A 48 5.76 15.13 -9.61
C HIS A 48 5.28 14.20 -8.49
N ILE A 49 3.97 14.12 -8.23
CA ILE A 49 3.37 13.20 -7.25
C ILE A 49 3.76 11.75 -7.60
N LEU A 50 3.67 11.36 -8.86
CA LEU A 50 4.00 10.02 -9.32
C LEU A 50 5.50 9.71 -9.18
N LYS A 51 6.36 10.71 -9.40
CA LYS A 51 7.80 10.60 -9.14
C LYS A 51 8.08 10.42 -7.64
N THR A 52 7.44 11.22 -6.78
CA THR A 52 7.52 11.09 -5.32
C THR A 52 7.01 9.73 -4.84
N LEU A 53 5.93 9.21 -5.43
CA LEU A 53 5.41 7.87 -5.12
C LEU A 53 6.43 6.78 -5.45
N ARG A 54 7.14 6.88 -6.58
CA ARG A 54 8.20 5.92 -6.94
C ARG A 54 9.38 5.98 -5.97
N TYR A 55 9.77 7.19 -5.53
CA TYR A 55 10.78 7.34 -4.49
C TYR A 55 10.32 6.75 -3.16
N LEU A 56 9.07 7.04 -2.75
CA LEU A 56 8.46 6.46 -1.56
C LEU A 56 8.48 4.94 -1.62
N LYS A 57 8.05 4.34 -2.75
CA LYS A 57 8.12 2.89 -2.98
C LYS A 57 9.53 2.35 -2.75
N LYS A 58 10.55 3.00 -3.32
CA LYS A 58 11.95 2.56 -3.17
C LYS A 58 12.41 2.60 -1.71
N VAL A 59 12.14 3.70 -1.01
CA VAL A 59 12.55 3.90 0.39
C VAL A 59 11.80 2.96 1.34
N LEU A 60 10.49 2.79 1.13
CA LEU A 60 9.63 1.98 2.00
C LEU A 60 9.78 0.47 1.72
N SER A 61 10.32 0.08 0.58
CA SER A 61 10.38 -1.32 0.17
C SER A 61 11.13 -2.22 1.16
N LEU A 62 12.29 -1.76 1.65
CA LEU A 62 13.10 -2.51 2.60
C LEU A 62 12.47 -2.55 4.01
N PRO A 63 12.02 -1.42 4.60
CA PRO A 63 11.26 -1.45 5.85
C PRO A 63 10.03 -2.35 5.80
N LEU A 64 9.27 -2.33 4.70
CA LEU A 64 8.10 -3.19 4.52
C LEU A 64 8.49 -4.67 4.50
N LEU A 65 9.57 -5.04 3.82
CA LEU A 65 10.09 -6.41 3.81
C LEU A 65 10.49 -6.87 5.23
N LEU A 66 11.23 -6.03 5.97
CA LEU A 66 11.65 -6.38 7.33
C LEU A 66 10.44 -6.57 8.26
N LEU A 67 9.42 -5.72 8.13
CA LEU A 67 8.17 -5.87 8.90
C LEU A 67 7.42 -7.15 8.54
N THR A 68 7.27 -7.46 7.25
CA THR A 68 6.56 -8.68 6.84
C THR A 68 7.29 -9.93 7.29
N VAL A 69 8.61 -10.01 7.09
CA VAL A 69 9.43 -11.15 7.55
C VAL A 69 9.35 -11.31 9.06
N ASN A 70 9.48 -10.22 9.82
CA ASN A 70 9.42 -10.30 11.28
C ASN A 70 8.03 -10.73 11.79
N ALA A 71 6.97 -10.30 11.11
CA ALA A 71 5.61 -10.74 11.40
C ALA A 71 5.44 -12.24 11.14
N PHE A 72 5.93 -12.75 10.00
CA PHE A 72 5.89 -14.18 9.69
C PHE A 72 6.66 -15.00 10.72
N ILE A 73 7.89 -14.60 11.05
CA ILE A 73 8.70 -15.30 12.07
C ILE A 73 7.94 -15.36 13.39
N SER A 74 7.41 -14.23 13.85
CA SER A 74 6.68 -14.16 15.12
C SER A 74 5.41 -15.02 15.14
N LEU A 75 4.72 -15.12 14.01
CA LEU A 75 3.53 -15.96 13.86
C LEU A 75 3.89 -17.45 13.85
N TYR A 76 4.95 -17.85 13.14
CA TYR A 76 5.43 -19.23 13.15
C TYR A 76 5.97 -19.66 14.52
N THR A 77 6.66 -18.77 15.24
CA THR A 77 7.12 -19.08 16.61
C THR A 77 5.94 -19.28 17.54
N ALA A 78 4.92 -18.43 17.48
CA ALA A 78 3.72 -18.58 18.31
C ALA A 78 2.96 -19.86 18.00
N LEU A 79 2.84 -20.21 16.72
CA LEU A 79 2.24 -21.46 16.31
C LEU A 79 3.04 -22.67 16.83
N SER A 80 4.38 -22.61 16.73
CA SER A 80 5.26 -23.68 17.22
C SER A 80 5.15 -23.87 18.73
N TYR A 81 5.09 -22.78 19.51
CA TYR A 81 4.87 -22.85 20.96
C TYR A 81 3.48 -23.37 21.31
N PHE A 82 2.43 -22.91 20.61
CA PHE A 82 1.07 -23.39 20.81
C PHE A 82 0.92 -24.88 20.55
N LEU A 83 1.56 -25.39 19.50
CA LEU A 83 1.59 -26.82 19.18
C LEU A 83 2.52 -27.64 20.09
N ASN A 84 3.46 -26.98 20.78
CA ASN A 84 4.36 -27.65 21.71
C ASN A 84 3.80 -27.61 23.13
N ASN A 85 2.97 -28.60 23.44
CA ASN A 85 2.22 -28.76 24.70
C ASN A 85 3.09 -28.87 25.97
N ASN A 86 4.41 -28.86 25.82
CA ASN A 86 5.40 -28.99 26.90
C ASN A 86 6.00 -27.64 27.35
N SER A 87 5.45 -26.53 26.86
CA SER A 87 5.90 -25.17 27.19
C SER A 87 5.09 -24.59 28.35
N GLY A 88 5.73 -23.76 29.19
CA GLY A 88 5.05 -23.14 30.33
C GLY A 88 3.96 -22.16 29.87
N VAL A 89 2.83 -22.13 30.57
CA VAL A 89 1.65 -21.29 30.22
C VAL A 89 2.02 -19.81 30.03
N SER A 90 2.95 -19.29 30.83
CA SER A 90 3.46 -17.92 30.70
C SER A 90 4.15 -17.64 29.36
N THR A 91 4.99 -18.57 28.88
CA THR A 91 5.71 -18.44 27.62
C THR A 91 4.79 -18.53 26.40
N VAL A 92 3.75 -19.38 26.47
CA VAL A 92 2.72 -19.47 25.43
C VAL A 92 1.92 -18.17 25.35
N LEU A 93 1.51 -17.63 26.50
CA LEU A 93 0.72 -16.40 26.54
C LEU A 93 1.49 -15.19 25.97
N GLU A 94 2.77 -15.05 26.31
CA GLU A 94 3.63 -14.00 25.76
C GLU A 94 3.79 -14.14 24.24
N SER A 95 4.00 -15.37 23.75
CA SER A 95 4.13 -15.59 22.32
C SER A 95 2.84 -15.32 21.55
N VAL A 96 1.68 -15.65 22.11
CA VAL A 96 0.36 -15.39 21.49
C VAL A 96 0.07 -13.90 21.42
N THR A 97 0.34 -13.15 22.51
CA THR A 97 0.14 -11.69 22.52
C THR A 97 1.07 -10.97 21.54
N ASN A 98 2.33 -11.41 21.42
CA ASN A 98 3.24 -10.91 20.40
C ASN A 98 2.74 -11.22 18.97
N ALA A 99 2.27 -12.45 18.71
CA ALA A 99 1.70 -12.82 17.42
C ALA A 99 0.47 -11.98 17.04
N LEU A 100 -0.45 -11.74 17.99
CA LEU A 100 -1.61 -10.86 17.78
C LEU A 100 -1.17 -9.44 17.41
N THR A 101 -0.13 -8.92 18.07
CA THR A 101 0.44 -7.61 17.75
C THR A 101 0.95 -7.56 16.31
N TRP A 102 1.66 -8.59 15.86
CA TRP A 102 2.15 -8.68 14.48
C TRP A 102 1.04 -8.87 13.45
N CYS A 103 -0.04 -9.59 13.78
CA CYS A 103 -1.24 -9.65 12.94
C CYS A 103 -1.85 -8.26 12.73
N VAL A 104 -2.03 -7.49 13.81
CA VAL A 104 -2.57 -6.13 13.73
C VAL A 104 -1.66 -5.23 12.88
N VAL A 105 -0.35 -5.33 13.08
CA VAL A 105 0.66 -4.61 12.27
C VAL A 105 0.52 -4.95 10.79
N LEU A 106 0.45 -6.24 10.43
CA LEU A 106 0.29 -6.67 9.03
C LEU A 106 -1.00 -6.10 8.41
N VAL A 107 -2.12 -6.22 9.12
CA VAL A 107 -3.43 -5.71 8.64
C VAL A 107 -3.37 -4.20 8.41
N LEU A 108 -2.85 -3.43 9.37
CA LEU A 108 -2.73 -1.98 9.26
C LEU A 108 -1.85 -1.54 8.09
N VAL A 109 -0.69 -2.19 7.92
CA VAL A 109 0.24 -1.90 6.82
C VAL A 109 -0.42 -2.22 5.48
N THR A 110 -1.06 -3.39 5.34
CA THR A 110 -1.71 -3.78 4.08
C THR A 110 -2.88 -2.87 3.73
N LEU A 111 -3.74 -2.53 4.70
CA LEU A 111 -4.84 -1.60 4.47
C LEU A 111 -4.34 -0.22 4.05
N SER A 112 -3.31 0.29 4.71
CA SER A 112 -2.72 1.60 4.38
C SER A 112 -2.11 1.60 2.99
N CYS A 113 -1.30 0.60 2.66
CA CYS A 113 -0.60 0.51 1.38
C CYS A 113 -1.56 0.27 0.20
N SER A 114 -2.58 -0.57 0.39
CA SER A 114 -3.55 -0.90 -0.66
C SER A 114 -4.42 0.28 -1.11
N GLY A 115 -4.57 1.32 -0.27
CA GLY A 115 -5.36 2.50 -0.63
C GLY A 115 -4.70 3.43 -1.65
N ILE A 116 -3.37 3.33 -1.86
CA ILE A 116 -2.65 4.15 -2.85
C ILE A 116 -3.05 3.81 -4.29
N PRO A 117 -2.96 2.55 -4.77
CA PRO A 117 -3.31 2.20 -6.15
C PRO A 117 -4.80 2.45 -6.44
N ASP A 118 -5.70 2.23 -5.46
CA ASP A 118 -7.12 2.54 -5.58
C ASP A 118 -7.36 4.04 -5.88
N ASN A 119 -6.67 4.91 -5.14
CA ASN A 119 -6.74 6.35 -5.36
C ASN A 119 -6.14 6.75 -6.71
N LEU A 120 -5.02 6.15 -7.11
CA LEU A 120 -4.41 6.40 -8.41
C LEU A 120 -5.36 6.01 -9.55
N LEU A 121 -6.01 4.84 -9.46
CA LEU A 121 -7.03 4.39 -10.41
C LEU A 121 -8.19 5.39 -10.51
N SER A 122 -8.66 5.90 -9.37
CA SER A 122 -9.75 6.89 -9.36
C SER A 122 -9.36 8.21 -10.04
N ILE A 123 -8.10 8.62 -9.94
CA ILE A 123 -7.56 9.78 -10.67
C ILE A 123 -7.54 9.50 -12.17
N LYS A 124 -7.12 8.30 -12.59
CA LYS A 124 -7.11 7.90 -14.01
C LYS A 124 -8.52 7.87 -14.61
N MET A 125 -9.50 7.34 -13.88
CA MET A 125 -10.91 7.38 -14.29
C MET A 125 -11.41 8.82 -14.42
N SER A 126 -11.05 9.68 -13.45
CA SER A 126 -11.43 11.10 -13.49
C SER A 126 -10.80 11.82 -14.70
N ALA A 127 -9.54 11.52 -15.02
CA ALA A 127 -8.87 12.02 -16.22
C ALA A 127 -9.56 11.53 -17.50
N GLY A 128 -9.91 10.25 -17.59
CA GLY A 128 -10.67 9.68 -18.72
C GLY A 128 -12.02 10.38 -18.93
N ASN A 129 -12.75 10.66 -17.84
CA ASN A 129 -14.02 11.39 -17.90
C ASN A 129 -13.83 12.83 -18.43
N LEU A 130 -12.79 13.54 -17.98
CA LEU A 130 -12.47 14.89 -18.46
C LEU A 130 -12.11 14.91 -19.95
N ILE A 131 -11.39 13.89 -20.43
CA ILE A 131 -11.06 13.74 -21.87
C ILE A 131 -12.35 13.55 -22.68
N GLN A 132 -13.29 12.71 -22.20
CA GLN A 132 -14.55 12.49 -22.92
C GLN A 132 -15.42 13.75 -22.98
N GLN A 133 -15.50 14.50 -21.87
CA GLN A 133 -16.28 15.74 -21.81
C GLN A 133 -15.71 16.85 -22.70
N ASN A 134 -14.38 16.94 -22.81
CA ASN A 134 -13.71 18.02 -23.55
C ASN A 134 -13.22 17.62 -24.95
N LYS A 135 -13.51 16.39 -25.42
CA LYS A 135 -13.21 15.95 -26.79
C LYS A 135 -13.81 16.86 -27.88
N ARG A 136 -14.86 17.62 -27.56
CA ARG A 136 -15.52 18.58 -28.46
C ARG A 136 -14.97 20.01 -28.38
N ASN A 137 -14.30 20.40 -27.28
CA ASN A 137 -13.70 21.72 -27.09
C ASN A 137 -12.18 21.64 -27.30
N ILE A 138 -11.74 21.95 -28.53
CA ILE A 138 -10.35 21.77 -29.02
C ILE A 138 -9.39 22.87 -28.48
N SER A 139 -9.77 23.67 -27.49
CA SER A 139 -9.02 24.88 -27.11
C SER A 139 -7.62 24.59 -26.55
N ASN A 140 -7.40 23.46 -25.88
CA ASN A 140 -6.15 23.19 -25.17
C ASN A 140 -5.57 21.78 -25.44
N LYS A 141 -4.94 21.60 -26.60
CA LYS A 141 -4.34 20.32 -27.05
C LYS A 141 -3.27 19.78 -26.09
N GLU A 142 -2.49 20.66 -25.47
CA GLU A 142 -1.43 20.26 -24.52
C GLU A 142 -2.01 19.66 -23.24
N ALA A 143 -3.04 20.29 -22.67
CA ALA A 143 -3.72 19.76 -21.49
C ALA A 143 -4.37 18.39 -21.78
N LEU A 144 -4.97 18.24 -22.97
CA LEU A 144 -5.56 16.98 -23.43
C LEU A 144 -4.50 15.88 -23.60
N PHE A 145 -3.32 16.23 -24.13
CA PHE A 145 -2.18 15.32 -24.22
C PHE A 145 -1.70 14.85 -22.84
N LEU A 146 -1.55 15.76 -21.87
CA LEU A 146 -1.17 15.40 -20.51
C LEU A 146 -2.22 14.54 -19.81
N LEU A 147 -3.51 14.87 -19.93
CA LEU A 147 -4.61 14.05 -19.41
C LEU A 147 -4.57 12.62 -19.97
N ASN A 148 -4.35 12.47 -21.28
CA ASN A 148 -4.24 11.16 -21.93
C ASN A 148 -3.01 10.38 -21.42
N ARG A 149 -1.91 11.09 -21.12
CA ARG A 149 -0.73 10.49 -20.49
C ARG A 149 -1.00 10.06 -19.03
N ILE A 150 -1.84 10.79 -18.29
CA ILE A 150 -2.28 10.41 -16.93
C ILE A 150 -3.16 9.16 -17.00
N GLU A 151 -4.15 9.13 -17.90
CA GLU A 151 -5.04 7.98 -18.10
C GLU A 151 -4.26 6.70 -18.47
N LYS A 152 -3.22 6.84 -19.28
CA LYS A 152 -2.36 5.72 -19.72
C LYS A 152 -1.22 5.39 -18.77
N SER A 153 -1.01 6.15 -17.70
CA SER A 153 0.10 5.91 -16.76
C SER A 153 -0.04 4.56 -16.04
N GLU A 154 1.05 3.93 -15.63
CA GLU A 154 0.96 2.68 -14.87
C GLU A 154 0.55 2.90 -13.41
N THR A 155 -0.22 1.97 -12.85
CA THR A 155 -0.56 1.97 -11.43
C THR A 155 0.59 1.46 -10.59
N VAL A 156 1.12 2.32 -9.73
CA VAL A 156 2.24 1.99 -8.86
C VAL A 156 1.73 1.37 -7.56
N HIS A 157 2.12 0.13 -7.31
CA HIS A 157 1.90 -0.57 -6.04
C HIS A 157 3.15 -0.45 -5.15
N LEU A 158 2.94 -0.34 -3.84
CA LEU A 158 4.02 -0.48 -2.86
C LEU A 158 4.44 -1.95 -2.79
N THR A 159 5.75 -2.20 -2.86
CA THR A 159 6.33 -3.54 -2.82
C THR A 159 7.12 -3.74 -1.53
N ALA A 160 7.00 -4.92 -0.91
CA ALA A 160 7.94 -5.39 0.08
C ALA A 160 9.18 -5.96 -0.64
N GLY A 161 10.31 -5.25 -0.52
CA GLY A 161 11.61 -5.63 -1.10
C GLY A 161 11.64 -5.84 -2.61
N GLY A 162 10.65 -5.32 -3.35
CA GLY A 162 10.52 -5.56 -4.79
C GLY A 162 10.02 -6.96 -5.16
N MET A 163 9.75 -7.84 -4.19
CA MET A 163 9.33 -9.22 -4.42
C MET A 163 7.81 -9.39 -4.30
N VAL A 164 7.18 -8.67 -3.37
CA VAL A 164 5.76 -8.85 -3.06
C VAL A 164 5.03 -7.52 -3.15
N ASP A 165 4.02 -7.43 -4.02
CA ASP A 165 3.11 -6.29 -4.06
C ASP A 165 2.15 -6.34 -2.86
N ILE A 166 2.11 -5.26 -2.07
CA ILE A 166 1.20 -5.15 -0.93
C ILE A 166 -0.20 -4.76 -1.45
N ARG A 167 -0.98 -5.79 -1.79
CA ARG A 167 -2.38 -5.69 -2.21
C ARG A 167 -3.30 -6.21 -1.11
N LYS A 168 -4.61 -5.99 -1.21
CA LYS A 168 -5.58 -6.52 -0.23
C LYS A 168 -5.50 -8.04 -0.11
N ASP A 169 -5.27 -8.71 -1.24
CA ASP A 169 -5.15 -10.17 -1.33
C ASP A 169 -3.90 -10.71 -0.63
N PHE A 170 -2.90 -9.87 -0.36
CA PHE A 170 -1.68 -10.27 0.35
C PHE A 170 -1.98 -10.88 1.72
N LEU A 171 -2.95 -10.32 2.47
CA LEU A 171 -3.33 -10.87 3.77
C LEU A 171 -3.87 -12.29 3.64
N LEU A 172 -4.74 -12.53 2.65
CA LEU A 172 -5.33 -13.84 2.43
C LEU A 172 -4.24 -14.86 2.06
N THR A 173 -3.31 -14.49 1.18
CA THR A 173 -2.16 -15.33 0.84
C THR A 173 -1.25 -15.58 2.05
N ALA A 174 -0.99 -14.56 2.87
CA ALA A 174 -0.15 -14.66 4.05
C ALA A 174 -0.75 -15.60 5.12
N PHE A 175 -2.03 -15.42 5.45
CA PHE A 175 -2.73 -16.28 6.39
C PHE A 175 -2.91 -17.70 5.84
N GLY A 176 -3.18 -17.85 4.53
CA GLY A 176 -3.26 -19.15 3.86
C GLY A 176 -1.92 -19.90 3.90
N ALA A 177 -0.80 -19.20 3.69
CA ALA A 177 0.53 -19.78 3.82
C ALA A 177 0.79 -20.22 5.27
N LEU A 178 0.54 -19.34 6.25
CA LEU A 178 0.69 -19.66 7.67
C LEU A 178 -0.12 -20.90 8.09
N PHE A 179 -1.37 -21.00 7.61
CA PHE A 179 -2.22 -22.15 7.91
C PHE A 179 -1.71 -23.44 7.24
N THR A 180 -1.34 -23.37 5.96
CA THR A 180 -0.83 -24.53 5.21
C THR A 180 0.46 -25.06 5.79
N TYR A 181 1.45 -24.20 6.00
CA TYR A 181 2.74 -24.60 6.59
C TYR A 181 2.58 -24.97 8.06
N GLY A 182 1.67 -24.31 8.77
CA GLY A 182 1.33 -24.64 10.15
C GLY A 182 0.78 -26.05 10.30
N LEU A 183 -0.19 -26.43 9.47
CA LEU A 183 -0.72 -27.80 9.41
C LEU A 183 0.35 -28.81 9.01
N LEU A 184 1.22 -28.46 8.06
CA LEU A 184 2.30 -29.33 7.62
C LEU A 184 3.30 -29.62 8.74
N ILE A 185 3.67 -28.60 9.53
CA ILE A 185 4.50 -28.76 10.73
C ILE A 185 3.80 -29.62 11.78
N PHE A 186 2.48 -29.44 11.97
CA PHE A 186 1.70 -30.25 12.90
C PHE A 186 1.68 -31.73 12.51
N ASN A 187 1.46 -32.03 11.23
CA ASN A 187 1.36 -33.40 10.73
C ASN A 187 2.72 -34.12 10.61
N LEU A 188 3.83 -33.39 10.56
CA LEU A 188 5.18 -33.95 10.53
C LEU A 188 5.75 -34.23 11.93
N LYS A 189 5.03 -33.86 12.99
CA LYS A 189 5.41 -34.02 14.38
C LYS A 189 4.69 -35.21 15.00
#